data_AF-A0A352C5J7-F1
#
_entry.id   AF-A0A352C5J7-F1
#
_cell.length_a   1.000
_cell.length_b   1.000
_cell.length_c   1.000
_cell.angle_alpha   90.00
_cell.angle_beta   90.00
_cell.angle_gamma   90.00
#
_symmetry.space_group_name_H-M   'P 1'
#
loop_
_entity.id
_entity.type
_entity.pdbx_description
1 polymer ?
#
loop_
_entity_poly.entity_id
_entity_poly.type
_entity_poly.pdbx_seq_one_letter_code
_entity_poly.pdbx_strand_id
1 'polypeptide(L)'
;MNSKTFSQRFNRELATNGFPDELTEKTKAVAKVFGVSRHLANAMLFGYSLPNREQLDKIAEILEVCPLWLSGATERRKAYSKEALSE
;
A
#
# COMPACT_ATOMS: atom_id res chain seq x y z
N MET A 1 -1.34 11.46 -6.92
CA MET A 1 -1.26 10.00 -6.65
C MET A 1 -1.19 9.26 -7.97
N ASN A 2 -0.46 8.15 -8.05
CA ASN A 2 -0.25 7.37 -9.27
C ASN A 2 -0.37 5.87 -8.95
N SER A 3 -1.30 5.16 -9.60
CA SER A 3 -1.58 3.75 -9.30
C SER A 3 -0.43 2.80 -9.64
N LYS A 4 0.37 3.11 -10.67
CA LYS A 4 1.57 2.33 -11.03
C LYS A 4 2.68 2.52 -10.00
N THR A 5 2.92 3.76 -9.57
CA THR A 5 3.91 4.06 -8.53
C THR A 5 3.50 3.43 -7.20
N PHE A 6 2.21 3.53 -6.86
CA PHE A 6 1.66 2.87 -5.68
C PHE A 6 1.86 1.37 -5.73
N SER A 7 1.48 0.68 -6.82
CA SER A 7 1.62 -0.77 -6.88
C SER A 7 3.08 -1.22 -6.79
N GLN A 8 4.02 -0.50 -7.40
CA GLN A 8 5.45 -0.79 -7.27
C GLN A 8 5.94 -0.63 -5.83
N ARG A 9 5.65 0.51 -5.18
CA ARG A 9 6.09 0.78 -3.80
C ARG A 9 5.42 -0.17 -2.82
N PHE A 10 4.12 -0.41 -2.99
CA PHE A 10 3.36 -1.36 -2.18
C PHE A 10 3.95 -2.77 -2.28
N ASN A 11 4.16 -3.30 -3.49
CA ASN A 11 4.76 -4.62 -3.65
C ASN A 11 6.16 -4.74 -3.03
N ARG A 12 6.97 -3.68 -3.13
CA ARG A 12 8.31 -3.62 -2.52
C ARG A 12 8.24 -3.68 -0.99
N GLU A 13 7.34 -2.89 -0.38
CA GLU A 13 7.17 -2.91 1.07
C GLU A 13 6.59 -4.24 1.55
N LEU A 14 5.64 -4.84 0.82
CA LEU A 14 5.14 -6.18 1.13
C LEU A 14 6.27 -7.24 1.13
N ALA A 15 7.14 -7.22 0.12
CA ALA A 15 8.29 -8.13 0.07
C ALA A 15 9.26 -7.91 1.23
N THR A 16 9.55 -6.64 1.57
CA THR A 16 10.40 -6.28 2.73
C THR A 16 9.81 -6.77 4.05
N ASN A 17 8.48 -6.75 4.16
CA ASN A 17 7.74 -7.23 5.33
C ASN A 17 7.47 -8.74 5.34
N GLY A 18 8.07 -9.50 4.39
CA GLY A 18 7.96 -10.96 4.36
C GLY A 18 6.60 -11.50 3.92
N PHE A 19 5.83 -10.72 3.15
CA PHE A 19 4.62 -11.25 2.52
C PHE A 19 4.97 -12.35 1.50
N PRO A 20 4.04 -13.29 1.25
CA PRO A 20 4.26 -14.35 0.27
C PRO A 20 4.57 -13.82 -1.13
N ASP A 21 5.39 -14.55 -1.88
CA ASP A 21 5.68 -14.25 -3.29
C ASP A 21 4.59 -14.80 -4.24
N GLU A 22 4.00 -15.95 -3.89
CA GLU A 22 2.92 -16.53 -4.69
C GLU A 22 1.67 -15.63 -4.62
N LEU A 23 1.14 -15.28 -5.80
CA LEU A 23 0.14 -14.22 -5.96
C LEU A 23 -1.15 -14.49 -5.18
N THR A 24 -1.62 -15.74 -5.14
CA THR A 24 -2.87 -16.12 -4.48
C THR A 24 -2.75 -15.94 -2.97
N GLU A 25 -1.66 -16.43 -2.38
CA GLU A 25 -1.35 -16.28 -0.96
C GLU A 25 -1.04 -14.83 -0.61
N LYS A 26 -0.30 -14.11 -1.46
CA LYS A 26 -0.06 -12.67 -1.31
C LYS A 26 -1.37 -11.89 -1.27
N THR A 27 -2.29 -12.18 -2.18
CA THR A 27 -3.61 -11.52 -2.26
C THR A 27 -4.44 -11.81 -1.01
N LYS A 28 -4.43 -13.05 -0.50
CA LYS A 28 -5.09 -13.41 0.76
C LYS A 28 -4.48 -12.69 1.95
N ALA A 29 -3.15 -12.65 2.04
CA ALA A 29 -2.43 -11.98 3.11
C ALA A 29 -2.73 -10.47 3.11
N VAL A 30 -2.67 -9.81 1.96
CA VAL A 30 -3.02 -8.39 1.80
C VAL A 30 -4.47 -8.14 2.22
N ALA A 31 -5.41 -8.92 1.72
CA ALA A 31 -6.82 -8.78 2.09
C ALA A 31 -7.03 -8.87 3.61
N LYS A 32 -6.36 -9.83 4.25
CA LYS A 32 -6.45 -10.05 5.69
C LYS A 32 -5.79 -8.95 6.51
N VAL A 33 -4.54 -8.59 6.20
CA VAL A 33 -3.74 -7.63 6.98
C VAL A 33 -4.33 -6.22 6.89
N PHE A 34 -4.74 -5.79 5.69
CA PHE A 34 -5.23 -4.43 5.48
C PHE A 34 -6.77 -4.31 5.56
N GLY A 35 -7.48 -5.41 5.86
CA GLY A 35 -8.94 -5.39 6.01
C GLY A 35 -9.69 -5.01 4.73
N VAL A 36 -9.21 -5.44 3.57
CA VAL A 36 -9.81 -5.14 2.26
C VAL A 36 -10.34 -6.40 1.58
N SER A 37 -11.21 -6.24 0.58
CA SER A 37 -11.66 -7.37 -0.23
C SER A 37 -10.50 -7.95 -1.07
N ARG A 38 -10.55 -9.25 -1.39
CA ARG A 38 -9.57 -9.89 -2.29
C ARG A 38 -9.50 -9.21 -3.67
N HIS A 39 -10.64 -8.74 -4.17
CA HIS A 39 -10.70 -7.99 -5.44
C HIS A 39 -9.91 -6.68 -5.35
N LEU A 40 -10.08 -5.92 -4.26
CA LEU A 40 -9.36 -4.67 -4.05
C LEU A 40 -7.86 -4.93 -3.80
N ALA A 41 -7.52 -5.95 -3.00
CA ALA A 41 -6.14 -6.38 -2.80
C ALA A 41 -5.45 -6.69 -4.14
N ASN A 42 -6.09 -7.50 -4.99
CA ASN A 42 -5.57 -7.85 -6.30
C ASN A 42 -5.43 -6.60 -7.19
N ALA A 43 -6.44 -5.74 -7.22
CA ALA A 43 -6.39 -4.49 -8.00
C ALA A 43 -5.26 -3.55 -7.56
N MET A 44 -4.98 -3.46 -6.26
CA MET A 44 -3.87 -2.69 -5.70
C MET A 44 -2.51 -3.29 -6.07
N LEU A 45 -2.36 -4.61 -5.95
CA LEU A 45 -1.11 -5.31 -6.30
C LEU A 45 -0.72 -5.10 -7.77
N PHE A 46 -1.70 -5.01 -8.67
CA PHE A 46 -1.48 -4.80 -10.10
C PHE A 46 -1.54 -3.33 -10.53
N GLY A 47 -1.88 -2.39 -9.64
CA GLY A 47 -1.98 -0.97 -9.96
C GLY A 47 -3.21 -0.59 -10.78
N TYR A 48 -4.26 -1.41 -10.75
CA TYR A 48 -5.57 -1.11 -11.33
C TYR A 48 -6.43 -0.20 -10.45
N SER A 49 -6.13 -0.15 -9.14
CA SER A 49 -6.88 0.68 -8.20
C SER A 49 -5.95 1.31 -7.16
N LEU A 50 -6.35 2.48 -6.66
CA LEU A 50 -5.73 3.15 -5.52
C LEU A 50 -6.66 2.99 -4.31
N PRO A 51 -6.11 2.78 -3.10
CA PRO A 51 -6.90 2.88 -1.89
C PRO A 51 -7.44 4.31 -1.72
N ASN A 52 -8.60 4.44 -1.07
CA ASN A 52 -9.06 5.75 -0.62
C ASN A 52 -8.13 6.30 0.49
N ARG A 53 -8.35 7.55 0.90
CA ARG A 53 -7.45 8.23 1.86
C ARG A 53 -7.31 7.48 3.19
N GLU A 54 -8.42 7.01 3.76
CA GLU A 54 -8.39 6.26 5.03
C GLU A 54 -7.71 4.90 4.90
N GLN A 55 -7.95 4.20 3.79
CA GLN A 55 -7.28 2.93 3.50
C GLN A 55 -5.79 3.14 3.28
N LEU A 56 -5.40 4.19 2.56
CA LEU A 56 -4.01 4.53 2.34
C LEU A 56 -3.29 4.82 3.65
N ASP A 57 -3.93 5.58 4.55
CA ASP A 57 -3.39 5.89 5.87
C ASP A 57 -3.13 4.62 6.68
N LYS A 58 -4.14 3.73 6.75
CA LYS A 58 -4.01 2.44 7.45
C LYS A 58 -2.93 1.54 6.86
N ILE A 59 -2.86 1.47 5.52
CA ILE A 59 -1.81 0.70 4.83
C ILE A 59 -0.44 1.29 5.17
N ALA A 60 -0.32 2.61 5.12
CA ALA A 60 0.91 3.33 5.40
C ALA A 60 1.36 3.19 6.87
N GLU A 61 0.41 3.21 7.81
CA GLU A 61 0.64 2.95 9.24
C GLU A 61 1.19 1.53 9.45
N ILE A 62 0.53 0.52 8.88
CA ILE A 62 0.95 -0.90 9.00
C ILE A 62 2.33 -1.15 8.37
N LEU A 63 2.60 -0.51 7.23
CA LEU A 63 3.89 -0.63 6.55
C LEU A 63 4.96 0.33 7.10
N GLU A 64 4.61 1.17 8.08
CA GLU A 64 5.46 2.19 8.70
C GLU A 64 6.13 3.16 7.70
N VAL A 65 5.43 3.51 6.61
CA VAL A 65 5.91 4.41 5.55
C VAL A 65 5.00 5.62 5.37
N CYS A 66 5.53 6.72 4.83
CA CYS A 66 4.74 7.90 4.51
C CYS A 66 3.65 7.60 3.44
N PRO A 67 2.37 7.95 3.68
CA PRO A 67 1.28 7.70 2.74
C PRO A 67 1.39 8.49 1.43
N LEU A 68 1.92 9.73 1.47
CA LEU A 68 2.18 10.52 0.27
C LEU A 68 3.26 9.87 -0.59
N TRP A 69 4.30 9.30 0.02
CA TRP A 69 5.29 8.53 -0.71
C TRP A 69 4.69 7.24 -1.24
N LEU A 70 3.96 6.48 -0.43
CA LEU A 70 3.36 5.22 -0.87
C LEU A 70 2.43 5.43 -2.08
N SER A 71 1.63 6.50 -2.09
CA SER A 71 0.72 6.83 -3.20
C SER A 71 1.38 7.44 -4.45
N GLY A 72 2.69 7.70 -4.41
CA GLY A 72 3.39 8.40 -5.49
C GLY A 72 3.06 9.89 -5.60
N ALA A 73 2.55 10.51 -4.54
CA ALA A 73 2.37 11.97 -4.47
C ALA A 73 3.69 12.70 -4.20
N THR A 74 4.68 12.02 -3.62
CA THR A 74 6.04 12.54 -3.44
C THR A 74 7.08 11.46 -3.68
N GLU A 75 8.27 11.88 -4.10
CA GLU A 75 9.45 11.00 -4.22
C GLU A 75 10.20 10.85 -2.88
N ARG A 76 9.93 11.74 -1.90
CA ARG A 76 10.61 11.72 -0.61
C ARG A 76 10.05 10.63 0.30
N ARG A 77 10.79 9.55 0.49
CA ARG A 77 10.45 8.51 1.49
C ARG A 77 10.73 9.06 2.88
N LYS A 78 9.69 9.11 3.71
CA LYS A 78 9.75 9.41 5.15
C LYS A 78 9.08 8.28 5.91
N ALA A 79 9.35 8.18 7.21
CA ALA A 79 8.57 7.33 8.11
C ALA A 79 7.10 7.78 8.13
N TYR A 80 6.21 6.88 8.54
CA TYR A 80 4.82 7.22 8.77
C TYR A 80 4.69 8.34 9.82
N SER A 81 3.81 9.31 9.56
CA SER A 81 3.31 10.28 10.53
C SER A 81 1.83 10.50 10.25
N LYS A 82 1.02 10.59 11.31
CA LYS A 82 -0.42 10.87 11.22
C LYS A 82 -0.71 12.25 10.62
N GLU A 83 0.23 13.19 10.66
CA GLU A 83 0.08 14.52 10.06
C GLU A 83 0.40 14.54 8.56
N ALA A 84 0.98 13.47 8.00
CA ALA A 84 1.45 13.45 6.61
C ALA A 84 0.32 13.53 5.57
N LEU A 85 -0.93 13.29 5.96
CA LEU A 85 -2.08 13.41 5.06
C LEU A 85 -2.74 14.77 5.10
N SER A 86 -2.43 15.64 6.07
CA SER A 86 -2.99 16.99 6.17
C SER A 86 -2.26 18.04 5.32
N GLU A 87 -1.11 17.67 4.73
CA GLU A 87 -0.37 18.46 3.73
C GLU A 87 -0.91 18.26 2.31
#